data_AF-A0A420M4L2-F1
#
_entry.id   AF-A0A420M4L2-F1
#
_cell.length_a   1.000
_cell.length_b   1.000
_cell.length_c   1.000
_cell.angle_alpha   90.00
_cell.angle_beta   90.00
_cell.angle_gamma   90.00
#
_symmetry.space_group_name_H-M   'P 1'
#
loop_
_entity.id
_entity.type
_entity.pdbx_description
1 polymer ?
#
loop_
_entity_poly.entity_id
_entity_poly.type
_entity_poly.pdbx_seq_one_letter_code
_entity_poly.pdbx_strand_id
1 'polypeptide(L)'
;VNQVAWKDIALVLFLSTVFAGDETTERWRRPSMKTPSARPIRRFFGSEPANLTSIPTIAASYNDEMNHADRGDQRRSYLGYDHPMRRGAWQAIAWTFLLDVVLVNSFLLQLHGQPAWNRYTNQKKWRECLYNEVSKAFHSESQSRQLFRAGDEFTPAT
;
A
#
# COMPACT_ATOMS: atom_id res chain seq x y z
N VAL A 1 -26.18 16.62 4.08
CA VAL A 1 -25.62 15.28 3.74
C VAL A 1 -26.66 14.58 2.90
N ASN A 2 -26.29 14.25 1.67
CA ASN A 2 -27.15 13.55 0.72
C ASN A 2 -26.97 12.04 0.88
N GLN A 3 -28.06 11.30 0.81
CA GLN A 3 -28.09 9.84 0.93
C GLN A 3 -28.48 9.27 -0.42
N VAL A 4 -27.65 8.37 -0.94
CA VAL A 4 -27.82 7.80 -2.28
C VAL A 4 -27.85 6.28 -2.17
N ALA A 5 -28.85 5.66 -2.79
CA ALA A 5 -28.93 4.23 -2.91
C ALA A 5 -28.70 3.83 -4.37
N TRP A 6 -27.73 2.94 -4.61
CA TRP A 6 -27.44 2.44 -5.93
C TRP A 6 -27.54 0.91 -5.96
N LYS A 7 -28.36 0.39 -6.87
CA LYS A 7 -28.50 -1.04 -7.08
C LYS A 7 -27.61 -1.48 -8.24
N ASP A 8 -26.53 -2.19 -7.89
CA ASP A 8 -25.72 -2.94 -8.83
C ASP A 8 -26.00 -4.45 -8.67
N ILE A 9 -24.97 -5.31 -8.54
CA ILE A 9 -25.16 -6.70 -8.11
C ILE A 9 -25.84 -6.73 -6.72
N ALA A 10 -25.38 -5.86 -5.83
CA ALA A 10 -25.92 -5.62 -4.51
C ALA A 10 -26.45 -4.19 -4.40
N LEU A 11 -27.29 -3.93 -3.40
CA LEU A 11 -27.66 -2.56 -3.04
C LEU A 11 -26.49 -1.95 -2.27
N VAL A 12 -26.02 -0.78 -2.69
CA VAL A 12 -24.97 0.00 -2.05
C VAL A 12 -25.55 1.33 -1.62
N LEU A 13 -25.26 1.73 -0.38
CA LEU A 13 -25.69 3.00 0.18
C LEU A 13 -24.49 3.91 0.35
N PHE A 14 -24.63 5.16 -0.08
CA PHE A 14 -23.61 6.19 0.04
C PHE A 14 -24.15 7.37 0.83
N LEU A 15 -23.25 8.01 1.57
CA LEU A 15 -23.46 9.30 2.22
C LEU A 15 -22.43 10.27 1.67
N SER A 16 -22.87 11.45 1.23
CA SER A 16 -21.96 12.48 0.71
C SER A 16 -22.39 13.89 1.09
N THR A 17 -21.41 14.76 1.23
CA THR A 17 -21.58 16.22 1.32
C THR A 17 -21.22 16.93 0.02
N VAL A 18 -20.67 16.20 -0.95
CA VAL A 18 -20.13 16.73 -2.21
C VAL A 18 -21.07 16.49 -3.39
N PHE A 19 -21.71 15.32 -3.45
CA PHE A 19 -22.61 14.93 -4.54
C PHE A 19 -24.06 15.14 -4.16
N ALA A 20 -24.88 15.66 -5.09
CA ALA A 20 -26.32 15.80 -4.96
C ALA A 20 -27.02 14.43 -4.94
N GLY A 21 -26.50 13.47 -5.71
CA GLY A 21 -26.92 12.07 -5.74
C GLY A 21 -27.60 11.62 -7.03
N ASP A 22 -27.87 12.55 -7.94
CA ASP A 22 -28.41 12.32 -9.28
C ASP A 22 -27.35 12.38 -10.38
N GLU A 23 -26.11 12.77 -10.05
CA GLU A 23 -25.01 12.84 -11.01
C GLU A 23 -24.62 11.44 -11.49
N THR A 24 -24.38 11.32 -12.78
CA THR A 24 -23.93 10.08 -13.40
C THR A 24 -22.69 10.30 -14.27
N THR A 25 -21.91 9.24 -14.43
CA THR A 25 -20.70 9.24 -15.26
C THR A 25 -20.61 7.90 -15.98
N GLU A 26 -20.20 7.96 -17.25
CA GLU A 26 -20.00 6.76 -18.05
C GLU A 26 -18.72 6.03 -17.64
N ARG A 27 -18.82 4.72 -17.42
CA ARG A 27 -17.67 3.85 -17.16
C ARG A 27 -17.77 2.57 -17.97
N TRP A 28 -16.65 2.17 -18.55
CA TRP A 28 -16.50 0.81 -19.07
C TRP A 28 -16.49 -0.17 -17.91
N ARG A 29 -17.42 -1.12 -17.94
CA ARG A 29 -17.59 -2.12 -16.90
C ARG A 29 -17.47 -3.51 -17.49
N ARG A 30 -17.07 -4.47 -16.66
CA ARG A 30 -17.06 -5.90 -16.98
C ARG A 30 -17.90 -6.64 -15.95
N PRO A 31 -18.81 -7.54 -16.35
CA PRO A 31 -19.65 -8.26 -15.41
C PRO A 31 -18.83 -9.31 -14.64
N SER A 32 -19.06 -9.43 -13.33
CA SER A 32 -18.49 -10.53 -12.55
C SER A 32 -19.16 -11.85 -12.95
N MET A 33 -18.36 -12.83 -13.40
CA MET A 33 -18.89 -14.06 -14.01
C MET A 33 -19.31 -15.15 -13.01
N LYS A 34 -18.94 -15.03 -11.73
CA LYS A 34 -18.88 -16.19 -10.83
C LYS A 34 -20.06 -16.33 -9.85
N THR A 35 -20.88 -15.31 -9.65
CA THR A 35 -21.95 -15.34 -8.61
C THR A 35 -23.37 -15.40 -9.19
N PRO A 36 -24.30 -16.16 -8.56
CA PRO A 36 -25.71 -16.19 -8.99
C PRO A 36 -26.40 -14.82 -8.96
N SER A 37 -26.01 -13.95 -8.03
CA SER A 37 -26.54 -12.58 -7.90
C SER A 37 -26.18 -11.68 -9.07
N ALA A 38 -25.17 -12.03 -9.87
CA ALA A 38 -24.78 -11.28 -11.06
C ALA A 38 -25.65 -11.58 -12.30
N ARG A 39 -26.60 -12.54 -12.24
CA ARG A 39 -27.48 -12.90 -13.38
C ARG A 39 -28.19 -11.70 -14.03
N PRO A 40 -28.77 -10.74 -13.29
CA PRO A 40 -29.44 -9.58 -13.91
C PRO A 40 -28.45 -8.72 -14.70
N ILE A 41 -27.27 -8.46 -14.13
CA ILE A 41 -26.19 -7.73 -14.80
C ILE A 41 -25.70 -8.50 -16.03
N ARG A 42 -25.52 -9.82 -15.96
CA ARG A 42 -25.14 -10.60 -17.15
C ARG A 42 -26.17 -10.49 -18.27
N ARG A 43 -27.46 -10.45 -17.97
CA ARG A 43 -28.50 -10.19 -18.98
C ARG A 43 -28.40 -8.79 -19.58
N PHE A 44 -28.10 -7.78 -18.77
CA PHE A 44 -27.85 -6.42 -19.25
C PHE A 44 -26.63 -6.32 -20.17
N PHE A 45 -25.55 -7.06 -19.88
CA PHE A 45 -24.34 -7.09 -20.71
C PHE A 45 -24.48 -7.97 -21.95
N GLY A 46 -25.36 -8.99 -21.92
CA GLY A 46 -25.55 -9.91 -23.03
C GLY A 46 -24.29 -10.75 -23.30
N SER A 47 -23.86 -10.78 -24.56
CA SER A 47 -22.62 -11.44 -25.00
C SER A 47 -21.39 -10.54 -24.89
N GLU A 48 -21.55 -9.25 -24.59
CA GLU A 48 -20.44 -8.30 -24.58
C GLU A 48 -19.56 -8.49 -23.34
N PRO A 49 -18.22 -8.58 -23.49
CA PRO A 49 -17.31 -8.75 -22.37
C PRO A 49 -17.20 -7.49 -21.51
N ALA A 50 -17.49 -6.33 -22.10
CA ALA A 50 -17.51 -5.05 -21.43
C ALA A 50 -18.53 -4.12 -22.11
N ASN A 51 -19.24 -3.32 -21.32
CA ASN A 51 -20.15 -2.29 -21.83
C ASN A 51 -19.88 -0.96 -21.15
N LEU A 52 -20.09 0.12 -21.90
CA LEU A 52 -20.15 1.47 -21.37
C LEU A 52 -21.48 1.62 -20.63
N THR A 53 -21.42 1.96 -19.35
CA THR A 53 -22.61 2.05 -18.48
C THR A 53 -22.59 3.37 -17.74
N SER A 54 -23.73 4.05 -17.71
CA SER A 54 -23.93 5.20 -16.83
C SER A 54 -24.10 4.71 -15.39
N ILE A 55 -23.20 5.14 -14.49
CA ILE A 55 -23.25 4.83 -13.06
C ILE A 55 -23.28 6.12 -12.25
N PRO A 56 -23.77 6.08 -11.00
CA PRO A 56 -23.71 7.25 -10.13
C PRO A 56 -22.27 7.76 -9.99
N THR A 57 -22.05 9.05 -10.19
CA THR A 57 -20.71 9.67 -10.11
C THR A 57 -20.08 9.43 -8.74
N ILE A 58 -20.88 9.47 -7.68
CA ILE A 58 -20.44 9.12 -6.32
C ILE A 58 -19.81 7.72 -6.21
N ALA A 59 -20.37 6.73 -6.90
CA ALA A 59 -19.85 5.36 -6.87
C ALA A 59 -18.54 5.26 -7.68
N ALA A 60 -18.45 5.97 -8.80
CA ALA A 60 -17.23 6.06 -9.59
C ALA A 60 -16.08 6.70 -8.77
N SER A 61 -16.33 7.88 -8.20
CA SER A 61 -15.35 8.60 -7.39
C SER A 61 -14.94 7.84 -6.14
N TYR A 62 -15.89 7.18 -5.45
CA TYR A 62 -15.55 6.33 -4.30
C TYR A 62 -14.59 5.21 -4.70
N ASN A 63 -14.89 4.47 -5.76
CA ASN A 63 -14.05 3.33 -6.18
C ASN A 63 -12.65 3.75 -6.65
N ASP A 64 -12.53 4.92 -7.27
CA ASP A 64 -11.22 5.45 -7.70
C ASP A 64 -10.34 5.82 -6.49
N GLU A 65 -10.94 6.29 -5.41
CA GLU A 65 -10.23 6.85 -4.24
C GLU A 65 -10.17 5.91 -3.02
N MET A 66 -11.02 4.87 -2.93
CA MET A 66 -11.15 4.05 -1.70
C MET A 66 -9.91 3.22 -1.36
N ASN A 67 -9.06 2.93 -2.34
CA ASN A 67 -7.98 1.93 -2.20
C ASN A 67 -6.63 2.53 -1.78
N HIS A 68 -6.55 3.80 -1.36
CA HIS A 68 -5.25 4.42 -1.02
C HIS A 68 -4.55 3.76 0.16
N ALA A 69 -5.28 3.42 1.23
CA ALA A 69 -4.72 2.76 2.40
C ALA A 69 -4.19 1.36 2.05
N ASP A 70 -4.98 0.56 1.33
CA ASP A 70 -4.62 -0.78 0.89
C ASP A 70 -3.42 -0.77 -0.05
N ARG A 71 -3.33 0.22 -0.96
CA ARG A 71 -2.15 0.41 -1.82
C ARG A 71 -0.90 0.73 -1.00
N GLY A 72 -1.04 1.51 0.08
CA GLY A 72 0.03 1.79 1.02
C GLY A 72 0.49 0.52 1.73
N ASP A 73 -0.46 -0.28 2.21
CA ASP A 73 -0.19 -1.55 2.87
C ASP A 73 0.50 -2.56 1.96
N GLN A 74 -0.01 -2.72 0.74
CA GLN A 74 0.57 -3.59 -0.29
C GLN A 74 2.04 -3.21 -0.59
N ARG A 75 2.36 -1.91 -0.64
CA ARG A 75 3.75 -1.45 -0.86
C ARG A 75 4.68 -1.75 0.30
N ARG A 76 4.16 -1.88 1.53
CA ARG A 76 4.95 -2.30 2.69
C ARG A 76 5.16 -3.80 2.69
N SER A 77 4.11 -4.58 2.44
CA SER A 77 4.15 -6.05 2.54
C SER A 77 5.12 -6.71 1.57
N TYR A 78 5.37 -6.13 0.38
CA TYR A 78 6.28 -6.71 -0.62
C TYR A 78 7.75 -6.83 -0.18
N LEU A 79 8.22 -5.96 0.72
CA LEU A 79 9.61 -5.92 1.19
C LEU A 79 9.67 -5.87 2.72
N GLY A 80 8.68 -6.50 3.37
CA GLY A 80 8.53 -6.50 4.82
C GLY A 80 9.64 -7.27 5.53
N TYR A 81 9.67 -7.11 6.85
CA TYR A 81 10.66 -7.75 7.71
C TYR A 81 10.28 -9.21 8.00
N ASP A 82 11.06 -10.16 7.50
CA ASP A 82 10.77 -11.60 7.59
C ASP A 82 11.21 -12.27 8.92
N HIS A 83 11.77 -11.52 9.87
CA HIS A 83 12.25 -12.10 11.12
C HIS A 83 11.19 -12.11 12.23
N PRO A 84 11.06 -13.23 12.98
CA PRO A 84 10.17 -13.29 14.13
C PRO A 84 10.48 -12.23 15.17
N MET A 85 9.47 -11.48 15.58
CA MET A 85 9.60 -10.44 16.62
C MET A 85 9.41 -11.07 18.00
N ARG A 86 10.46 -11.06 18.82
CA ARG A 86 10.50 -11.81 20.09
C ARG A 86 10.49 -10.96 21.35
N ARG A 87 10.68 -9.63 21.27
CA ARG A 87 10.86 -8.78 22.46
C ARG A 87 9.74 -7.73 22.67
N GLY A 88 8.52 -8.06 22.25
CA GLY A 88 7.31 -7.31 22.58
C GLY A 88 6.76 -6.42 21.45
N ALA A 89 5.53 -5.94 21.65
CA ALA A 89 4.74 -5.23 20.63
C ALA A 89 5.38 -3.94 20.11
N TRP A 90 6.20 -3.26 20.94
CA TRP A 90 6.90 -2.04 20.53
C TRP A 90 7.86 -2.29 19.34
N GLN A 91 8.47 -3.47 19.27
CA GLN A 91 9.35 -3.81 18.16
C GLN A 91 8.56 -3.88 16.85
N ALA A 92 7.35 -4.45 16.87
CA ALA A 92 6.47 -4.49 15.70
C ALA A 92 6.11 -3.10 15.19
N ILE A 93 5.76 -2.21 16.10
CA ILE A 93 5.46 -0.83 15.75
C ILE A 93 6.69 -0.15 15.15
N ALA A 94 7.85 -0.27 15.79
CA ALA A 94 9.07 0.38 15.32
C ALA A 94 9.56 -0.17 13.97
N TRP A 95 9.73 -1.49 13.86
CA TRP A 95 10.47 -2.12 12.76
C TRP A 95 9.59 -2.59 11.60
N THR A 96 8.39 -3.11 11.88
CA THR A 96 7.49 -3.63 10.81
C THR A 96 6.47 -2.61 10.33
N PHE A 97 6.25 -1.53 11.08
CA PHE A 97 5.31 -0.49 10.68
C PHE A 97 6.00 0.84 10.39
N LEU A 98 6.58 1.51 11.40
CA LEU A 98 7.13 2.86 11.26
C LEU A 98 8.29 2.90 10.27
N LEU A 99 9.26 1.99 10.40
CA LEU A 99 10.38 1.91 9.47
C LEU A 99 9.91 1.65 8.03
N ASP A 100 8.99 0.71 7.83
CA ASP A 100 8.46 0.41 6.50
C ASP A 100 7.68 1.58 5.88
N VAL A 101 6.93 2.32 6.70
CA VAL A 101 6.26 3.57 6.27
C VAL A 101 7.30 4.59 5.81
N VAL A 102 8.37 4.81 6.57
CA VAL A 102 9.45 5.74 6.19
C VAL A 102 10.16 5.30 4.90
N LEU A 103 10.43 4.01 4.74
CA LEU A 103 11.08 3.47 3.54
C LEU A 103 10.18 3.57 2.30
N VAL A 104 8.87 3.30 2.42
CA VAL A 104 7.90 3.49 1.33
C VAL A 104 7.75 4.97 0.98
N ASN A 105 7.57 5.84 1.97
CA ASN A 105 7.34 7.26 1.74
C ASN A 105 8.57 7.95 1.15
N SER A 106 9.78 7.64 1.64
CA SER A 106 11.02 8.16 1.02
C SER A 106 11.18 7.69 -0.43
N PHE A 107 10.81 6.44 -0.73
CA PHE A 107 10.80 5.95 -2.10
C PHE A 107 9.80 6.72 -2.97
N LEU A 108 8.58 6.97 -2.49
CA LEU A 108 7.56 7.73 -3.22
C LEU A 108 7.98 9.19 -3.43
N LEU A 109 8.57 9.82 -2.42
CA LEU A 109 9.07 11.19 -2.50
C LEU A 109 10.17 11.31 -3.56
N GLN A 110 11.14 10.39 -3.62
CA GLN A 110 12.14 10.44 -4.68
C GLN A 110 11.55 10.03 -6.04
N LEU A 111 10.58 9.10 -6.06
CA LEU A 111 9.99 8.60 -7.31
C LEU A 111 9.14 9.67 -7.98
N HIS A 112 8.40 10.47 -7.22
CA HIS A 112 7.47 11.48 -7.76
C HIS A 112 8.00 12.91 -7.64
N GLY A 113 9.03 13.14 -6.83
CA GLY A 113 9.69 14.43 -6.72
C GLY A 113 10.73 14.68 -7.82
N GLN A 114 11.51 15.74 -7.61
CA GLN A 114 12.63 16.13 -8.48
C GLN A 114 13.93 16.14 -7.67
N PRO A 115 14.42 14.97 -7.24
CA PRO A 115 15.66 14.91 -6.47
C PRO A 115 16.86 15.34 -7.32
N ALA A 116 17.89 15.89 -6.66
CA ALA A 116 19.17 16.20 -7.30
C ALA A 116 20.02 14.95 -7.64
N TRP A 117 19.55 13.76 -7.25
CA TRP A 117 20.20 12.48 -7.49
C TRP A 117 19.43 11.62 -8.51
N ASN A 118 20.08 10.56 -8.97
CA ASN A 118 19.49 9.61 -9.92
C ASN A 118 18.19 9.02 -9.36
N ARG A 119 17.12 9.13 -10.13
CA ARG A 119 15.80 8.58 -9.78
C ARG A 119 15.83 7.06 -9.74
N TYR A 120 15.30 6.48 -8.68
CA TYR A 120 15.08 5.04 -8.54
C TYR A 120 13.65 4.69 -8.95
N THR A 121 13.46 3.70 -9.81
CA THR A 121 12.12 3.21 -10.18
C THR A 121 11.73 1.93 -9.43
N ASN A 122 12.67 1.33 -8.72
CA ASN A 122 12.49 0.09 -7.98
C ASN A 122 12.77 0.31 -6.49
N GLN A 123 11.78 -0.01 -5.65
CA GLN A 123 11.84 0.17 -4.20
C GLN A 123 12.96 -0.65 -3.55
N LYS A 124 13.26 -1.86 -4.07
CA LYS A 124 14.36 -2.70 -3.57
C LYS A 124 15.71 -2.00 -3.74
N LYS A 125 15.98 -1.49 -4.95
CA LYS A 125 17.21 -0.74 -5.24
C LYS A 125 17.33 0.53 -4.41
N TRP A 126 16.21 1.22 -4.16
CA TRP A 126 16.19 2.38 -3.27
C TRP A 126 16.55 2.01 -1.83
N ARG A 127 15.94 0.95 -1.28
CA ARG A 127 16.26 0.46 0.08
C ARG A 127 17.72 0.01 0.18
N GLU A 128 18.25 -0.70 -0.81
CA GLU A 128 19.66 -1.11 -0.87
C GLU A 128 20.60 0.09 -0.87
N CYS A 129 20.28 1.15 -1.63
CA CYS A 129 21.05 2.39 -1.61
C CYS A 129 21.07 3.03 -0.23
N LEU A 130 19.90 3.19 0.41
CA LEU A 130 19.81 3.76 1.76
C LEU A 130 20.59 2.94 2.78
N TYR A 131 20.44 1.60 2.77
CA TYR A 131 21.19 0.70 3.63
C TYR A 131 22.70 0.88 3.48
N ASN A 132 23.19 0.94 2.23
CA ASN A 132 24.61 1.08 1.95
C ASN A 132 25.15 2.42 2.43
N GLU A 133 24.42 3.52 2.21
CA GLU A 133 24.84 4.85 2.62
C GLU A 133 24.81 5.03 4.15
N VAL A 134 23.77 4.52 4.84
CA VAL A 134 23.72 4.50 6.30
C VAL A 134 24.86 3.66 6.86
N SER A 135 25.09 2.47 6.30
CA SER A 135 26.17 1.60 6.74
C SER A 135 27.53 2.29 6.58
N LYS A 136 27.82 2.89 5.41
CA LYS A 136 29.07 3.64 5.20
C LYS A 136 29.26 4.78 6.20
N ALA A 137 28.20 5.55 6.47
CA ALA A 137 28.27 6.69 7.38
C ALA A 137 28.59 6.29 8.82
N PHE A 138 28.01 5.19 9.30
CA PHE A 138 28.12 4.78 10.70
C PHE A 138 29.05 3.58 10.93
N HIS A 139 29.70 3.06 9.88
CA HIS A 139 30.57 1.87 10.01
C HIS A 139 31.76 2.11 10.94
N SER A 140 32.37 3.29 10.91
CA SER A 140 33.52 3.64 11.77
C SER A 140 33.12 3.89 13.23
N GLU A 141 31.89 4.33 13.46
CA GLU A 141 31.33 4.58 14.80
C GLU A 141 30.69 3.33 15.41
N SER A 142 30.43 2.32 14.58
CA SER A 142 30.02 1.00 15.00
C SER A 142 31.15 0.34 15.79
N GLN A 143 31.20 0.60 17.09
CA GLN A 143 31.62 -0.42 18.05
C GLN A 143 30.58 -1.53 17.97
N SER A 144 30.66 -2.36 16.93
CA SER A 144 29.96 -3.63 16.95
C SER A 144 30.33 -4.28 18.27
N ARG A 145 29.34 -4.68 19.06
CA ARG A 145 29.62 -5.56 20.21
C ARG A 145 30.46 -6.69 19.62
N GLN A 146 31.72 -6.79 20.02
CA GLN A 146 32.47 -8.01 19.83
C GLN A 146 31.64 -9.06 20.55
N LEU A 147 30.87 -9.82 19.79
CA LEU A 147 30.14 -10.96 20.31
C LEU A 147 31.23 -11.99 20.60
N PHE A 148 31.81 -11.88 21.80
CA PHE A 148 32.66 -12.91 22.33
C PHE A 148 31.86 -14.20 22.33
N ARG A 149 32.35 -15.20 21.60
CA ARG A 149 31.77 -16.53 21.63
C ARG A 149 32.12 -17.14 22.98
N ALA A 150 31.25 -18.01 23.51
CA ALA A 150 31.60 -18.80 24.68
C ALA A 150 32.87 -19.61 24.36
N GLY A 151 34.00 -19.22 24.97
CA GLY A 151 35.34 -19.76 24.67
C GLY A 151 36.39 -18.72 24.28
N ASP A 152 36.04 -17.45 24.06
CA ASP A 152 37.05 -16.41 23.82
C ASP A 152 37.73 -16.02 25.15
N GLU A 153 39.00 -16.42 25.32
CA GLU A 153 39.78 -16.33 26.56
C GLU A 153 40.30 -14.92 26.94
N PHE A 154 39.88 -13.85 26.25
CA PHE A 154 40.38 -12.51 26.58
C PHE A 154 39.33 -11.66 27.29
N THR A 155 39.46 -11.57 28.61
CA THR A 155 38.77 -10.54 29.40
C THR A 155 39.61 -9.27 29.29
N PRO A 156 39.07 -8.12 28.81
CA PRO A 156 39.82 -6.88 28.84
C PRO A 156 39.98 -6.46 30.30
N ALA A 157 41.24 -6.32 30.74
CA ALA A 157 41.54 -5.68 32.01
C ALA A 157 41.09 -4.21 31.96
N THR A 158 40.36 -3.80 32.99
CA THR A 158 39.93 -2.42 33.27
C THR A 158 41.09 -1.45 33.35
#